data_AF-A0A7C1BUR1-F1
#
_entry.id   AF-A0A7C1BUR1-F1
#
_cell.length_a   1.000
_cell.length_b   1.000
_cell.length_c   1.000
_cell.angle_alpha   90.00
_cell.angle_beta   90.00
_cell.angle_gamma   90.00
#
_symmetry.space_group_name_H-M   'P 1'
#
loop_
_entity.id
_entity.type
_entity.pdbx_description
1 polymer ?
#
loop_
_entity_poly.entity_id
_entity_poly.type
_entity_poly.pdbx_seq_one_letter_code
_entity_poly.pdbx_strand_id
1 'polypeptide(L)'
;TFAIRKFREDPITITDMIEWGTISPELAAYLWLLIEHKKTGLILGITGSGKTSTLNALATLFRPTVKVVTIEDTPELRLPLENWVQLVARPSYGIGPQKIGEITLYDLVKISLRYRPDVIIVGEVRGEEAYVLFQSIASVSHDTPILIMDSKGEVSLVNIGEFIDRFYNEGEEWVPKPVSGYYVLSHDGFNVLWKPIKYVLRHRANEIYEVTFEGGGKVKATGSHSVFVLDDESLEIVEKPVSTLKPGDLLVTFVKNRPSETNTKYQVIDVIEIVGDPKKDYVDNVSEEIKELSGGKNPIPLSMYLILEKDRKARERVRIKRWRRSHVLPGIIELDEDLAFVFGAYIADGYVKKHRGKRICFTFSENEIAEKVLRIMKKKFNLKPVIDSRGTCIIYEYPHTLLAELFEKLLGANLHEKRIPPHLWKSPKKVIRAFFDGLKADSRRTLRRRYACYTTANERLAYEILWLARIAGYYSELVVEKGTGKNKGRNYYNILIYLDSKYRKPNAYERIPVRLLMRLMELAKPKSMPLELTYVTKRKYVSRKTALKLLEWIKRKGRLTPQSTEYLRKLEELMKGELIFIEVRDVKKIPYQGYVYDISVPDTESFFGGNIPLLLHNTG
;
A
#
# COMPACT_ATOMS: atom_id res chain seq x y z
N THR A 1 8.48 56.03 -13.18
CA THR A 1 9.66 55.38 -13.79
C THR A 1 9.16 54.32 -14.75
N PHE A 2 9.70 54.23 -15.97
CA PHE A 2 9.33 53.18 -16.93
C PHE A 2 10.58 52.35 -17.25
N ALA A 3 10.41 51.05 -17.47
CA ALA A 3 11.50 50.13 -17.77
C ALA A 3 11.16 49.30 -19.01
N ILE A 4 12.03 49.30 -20.02
CA ILE A 4 11.94 48.44 -21.21
C ILE A 4 12.94 47.30 -21.05
N ARG A 5 12.48 46.05 -21.16
CA ARG A 5 13.36 44.90 -21.33
C ARG A 5 13.62 44.67 -22.82
N LYS A 6 14.89 44.61 -23.22
CA LYS A 6 15.31 44.28 -24.59
C LYS A 6 15.91 42.88 -24.59
N PHE A 7 15.59 42.10 -25.61
CA PHE A 7 16.14 40.76 -25.84
C PHE A 7 17.08 40.78 -27.03
N ARG A 8 18.06 39.88 -27.03
CA ARG A 8 19.04 39.79 -28.11
C ARG A 8 18.37 39.20 -29.35
N GLU A 9 18.63 39.79 -30.51
CA GLU A 9 18.08 39.31 -31.77
C GLU A 9 18.71 37.96 -32.14
N ASP A 10 20.03 37.83 -32.02
CA ASP A 10 20.74 36.56 -32.24
C ASP A 10 20.94 35.80 -30.91
N PRO A 11 20.36 34.61 -30.72
CA PRO A 11 20.50 33.86 -29.48
C PRO A 11 21.94 33.39 -29.23
N ILE A 12 22.33 33.33 -27.96
CA ILE A 12 23.66 32.82 -27.55
C ILE A 12 23.71 31.33 -27.86
N THR A 13 24.76 30.90 -28.54
CA THR A 13 25.00 29.50 -28.92
C THR A 13 25.91 28.79 -27.93
N ILE A 14 25.95 27.45 -27.98
CA ILE A 14 26.90 26.68 -27.17
C ILE A 14 28.36 26.99 -27.52
N THR A 15 28.65 27.31 -28.79
CA THR A 15 29.98 27.70 -29.25
C THR A 15 30.43 29.03 -28.67
N ASP A 16 29.52 30.01 -28.58
CA ASP A 16 29.81 31.29 -27.92
C ASP A 16 30.18 31.08 -26.44
N MET A 17 29.44 30.19 -25.76
CA MET A 17 29.72 29.88 -24.34
C MET A 17 31.07 29.21 -24.11
N ILE A 18 31.52 28.40 -25.07
CA ILE A 18 32.86 27.79 -25.04
C ILE A 18 33.93 28.85 -25.27
N GLU A 19 33.75 29.72 -26.26
CA GLU A 19 34.69 30.78 -26.58
C GLU A 19 34.85 31.80 -25.42
N TRP A 20 33.75 32.11 -24.73
CA TRP A 20 33.79 32.98 -23.53
C TRP A 20 34.33 32.28 -22.28
N GLY A 21 34.63 30.99 -22.34
CA GLY A 21 35.09 30.21 -21.20
C GLY A 21 34.02 29.99 -20.12
N THR A 22 32.74 30.15 -20.46
CA THR A 22 31.61 29.91 -19.53
C THR A 22 31.38 28.41 -19.31
N ILE A 23 31.59 27.60 -20.34
CA ILE A 23 31.52 26.13 -20.31
C ILE A 23 32.76 25.58 -21.04
N SER A 24 33.37 24.51 -20.52
CA SER A 24 34.46 23.84 -21.24
C SER A 24 33.91 22.96 -22.37
N PRO A 25 34.70 22.67 -23.43
CA PRO A 25 34.30 21.76 -24.50
C PRO A 25 33.87 20.38 -24.00
N GLU A 26 34.54 19.84 -22.98
CA GLU A 26 34.23 18.53 -22.39
C GLU A 26 32.86 18.55 -21.69
N LEU A 27 32.57 19.62 -20.94
CA LEU A 27 31.27 19.78 -20.29
C LEU A 27 30.14 19.99 -21.31
N ALA A 28 30.38 20.76 -22.37
CA ALA A 28 29.43 20.91 -23.47
C ALA A 28 29.11 19.57 -24.14
N ALA A 29 30.14 18.75 -24.43
CA ALA A 29 29.96 17.41 -24.99
C ALA A 29 29.19 16.47 -24.05
N TYR A 30 29.48 16.53 -22.76
CA TYR A 30 28.74 15.76 -21.75
C TYR A 30 27.26 16.16 -21.67
N LEU A 31 26.97 17.47 -21.60
CA LEU A 31 25.60 17.98 -21.58
C LEU A 31 24.85 17.65 -22.88
N TRP A 32 25.53 17.70 -24.02
CA TRP A 32 24.96 17.28 -25.29
C TRP A 32 24.53 15.80 -25.26
N LEU A 33 25.38 14.92 -24.71
CA LEU A 33 25.06 13.50 -24.55
C LEU A 33 23.86 13.27 -23.63
N LEU A 34 23.73 14.04 -22.54
CA LEU A 34 22.55 14.00 -21.67
C LEU A 34 21.27 14.44 -22.40
N ILE A 35 21.35 15.50 -23.21
CA ILE A 35 20.25 16.00 -24.04
C ILE A 35 19.82 14.96 -25.07
N GLU A 36 20.76 14.35 -25.78
CA GLU A 36 20.46 13.28 -26.75
C GLU A 36 19.74 12.09 -26.11
N HIS A 37 20.09 11.75 -24.87
CA HIS A 37 19.46 10.69 -24.10
C HIS A 37 18.22 11.15 -23.29
N LYS A 38 17.67 12.33 -23.59
CA LYS A 38 16.45 12.89 -23.00
C LYS A 38 16.48 12.90 -21.47
N LYS A 39 17.63 13.23 -20.87
CA LYS A 39 17.76 13.35 -19.41
C LYS A 39 17.15 14.67 -18.94
N THR A 40 16.44 14.61 -17.82
CA THR A 40 15.93 15.81 -17.13
C THR A 40 17.07 16.53 -16.43
N GLY A 41 17.10 17.86 -16.52
CA GLY A 41 18.14 18.69 -15.89
C GLY A 41 17.60 20.03 -15.44
N LEU A 42 18.32 20.67 -14.52
CA LEU A 42 17.99 21.98 -13.96
C LEU A 42 19.22 22.88 -14.00
N ILE A 43 19.06 24.11 -14.46
CA ILE A 43 20.13 25.12 -14.49
C ILE A 43 19.96 26.04 -13.29
N LEU A 44 20.90 25.97 -12.35
CA LEU A 44 20.87 26.67 -11.08
C LEU A 44 21.84 27.86 -11.06
N GLY A 45 21.54 28.86 -10.25
CA GLY A 45 22.39 30.03 -10.07
C GLY A 45 21.65 31.23 -9.51
N ILE A 46 22.40 32.20 -8.96
CA ILE A 46 21.83 33.46 -8.44
C ILE A 46 21.29 34.36 -9.55
N THR A 47 20.61 35.44 -9.19
CA THR A 47 20.16 36.45 -10.16
C THR A 47 21.35 37.03 -10.91
N GLY A 48 21.26 37.11 -12.23
CA GLY A 48 22.34 37.62 -13.09
C GLY A 48 23.44 36.61 -13.45
N SER A 49 23.38 35.36 -13.00
CA SER A 49 24.40 34.34 -13.28
C SER A 49 24.34 33.72 -14.69
N GLY A 50 23.45 34.19 -15.57
CA GLY A 50 23.32 33.67 -16.93
C GLY A 50 22.48 32.40 -17.11
N LYS A 51 21.64 32.00 -16.14
CA LYS A 51 20.81 30.78 -16.22
C LYS A 51 20.03 30.64 -17.54
N THR A 52 19.23 31.64 -17.88
CA THR A 52 18.42 31.62 -19.12
C THR A 52 19.31 31.61 -20.36
N SER A 53 20.44 32.31 -20.32
CA SER A 53 21.43 32.28 -21.41
C SER A 53 21.98 30.88 -21.63
N THR A 54 22.34 30.16 -20.55
CA THR A 54 22.83 28.77 -20.63
C THR A 54 21.74 27.82 -21.11
N LEU A 55 20.50 28.00 -20.65
CA LEU A 55 19.36 27.23 -21.11
C LEU A 55 19.14 27.40 -22.62
N ASN A 56 19.18 28.64 -23.09
CA ASN A 56 18.99 28.97 -24.50
C ASN A 56 20.11 28.39 -25.37
N ALA A 57 21.37 28.50 -24.92
CA ALA A 57 22.53 27.92 -25.60
C ALA A 57 22.46 26.39 -25.67
N LEU A 58 22.10 25.71 -24.58
CA LEU A 58 21.95 24.26 -24.57
C LEU A 58 20.78 23.79 -25.42
N ALA A 59 19.70 24.56 -25.50
CA ALA A 59 18.55 24.22 -26.33
C ALA A 59 18.88 24.24 -27.84
N THR A 60 19.97 24.88 -28.26
CA THR A 60 20.48 24.78 -29.64
C THR A 60 20.99 23.37 -30.00
N LEU A 61 21.27 22.53 -29.01
CA LEU A 61 21.73 21.15 -29.19
C LEU A 61 20.58 20.16 -29.43
N PHE A 62 19.32 20.61 -29.33
CA PHE A 62 18.18 19.75 -29.63
C PHE A 62 18.14 19.35 -31.10
N ARG A 63 17.74 18.10 -31.36
CA ARG A 63 17.57 17.63 -32.74
C ARG A 63 16.42 18.40 -33.41
N PRO A 64 16.54 18.81 -34.70
CA PRO A 64 15.50 19.61 -35.37
C PRO A 64 14.09 19.00 -35.36
N THR A 65 13.98 17.67 -35.21
CA THR A 65 12.69 16.95 -35.21
C THR A 65 11.95 16.97 -33.88
N VAL A 66 12.55 17.44 -32.77
CA VAL A 66 11.88 17.40 -31.46
C VAL A 66 10.81 18.47 -31.34
N LYS A 67 9.69 18.13 -30.71
CA LYS A 67 8.67 19.11 -30.33
C LYS A 67 9.01 19.73 -28.98
N VAL A 68 9.25 21.04 -28.96
CA VAL A 68 9.59 21.77 -27.74
C VAL A 68 8.47 22.71 -27.35
N VAL A 69 8.06 22.69 -26.08
CA VAL A 69 7.14 23.69 -25.51
C VAL A 69 7.89 24.48 -24.44
N THR A 70 8.02 25.79 -24.61
CA THR A 70 8.56 26.69 -23.59
C THR A 70 7.43 27.34 -22.80
N ILE A 71 7.62 27.51 -21.50
CA ILE A 71 6.66 28.11 -20.57
C ILE A 71 7.38 29.17 -19.76
N GLU A 72 6.98 30.43 -19.90
CA GLU A 72 7.76 31.57 -19.42
C GLU A 72 6.87 32.66 -18.83
N ASP A 73 7.33 33.32 -17.76
CA ASP A 73 6.66 34.52 -17.23
C ASP A 73 6.94 35.73 -18.12
N THR A 74 8.15 35.79 -18.67
CA THR A 74 8.60 36.76 -19.65
C THR A 74 9.27 35.99 -20.78
N PRO A 75 8.91 36.22 -22.05
CA PRO A 75 9.50 35.47 -23.16
C PRO A 75 10.98 35.86 -23.34
N GLU A 76 11.88 35.03 -22.83
CA GLU A 76 13.34 35.22 -22.88
C GLU A 76 14.01 34.22 -23.83
N LEU A 77 13.44 33.02 -23.97
CA LEU A 77 13.97 31.95 -24.81
C LEU A 77 13.66 32.19 -26.29
N ARG A 78 14.63 31.84 -27.14
CA ARG A 78 14.50 31.91 -28.60
C ARG A 78 15.16 30.71 -29.24
N LEU A 79 14.37 29.70 -29.58
CA LEU A 79 14.86 28.41 -30.06
C LEU A 79 14.88 28.36 -31.59
N PRO A 80 15.98 27.92 -32.23
CA PRO A 80 16.06 27.76 -33.68
C PRO A 80 15.42 26.43 -34.15
N LEU A 81 14.21 26.13 -33.67
CA LEU A 81 13.50 24.88 -33.95
C LEU A 81 12.18 25.16 -34.68
N GLU A 82 11.86 24.36 -35.69
CA GLU A 82 10.59 24.48 -36.44
C GLU A 82 9.38 24.12 -35.56
N ASN A 83 9.50 23.07 -34.74
CA ASN A 83 8.41 22.54 -33.91
C ASN A 83 8.46 23.09 -32.47
N TRP A 84 8.48 24.41 -32.35
CA TRP A 84 8.52 25.13 -31.09
C TRP A 84 7.20 25.86 -30.80
N VAL A 85 6.64 25.63 -29.61
CA VAL A 85 5.47 26.35 -29.09
C VAL A 85 5.89 27.15 -27.85
N GLN A 86 5.72 28.47 -27.89
CA GLN A 86 6.00 29.34 -26.75
C GLN A 86 4.69 29.68 -26.01
N LEU A 87 4.65 29.39 -24.72
CA LEU A 87 3.55 29.70 -23.82
C LEU A 87 4.00 30.74 -22.80
N VAL A 88 3.24 31.83 -22.65
CA VAL A 88 3.59 32.95 -21.76
C VAL A 88 2.49 33.21 -20.75
N ALA A 89 2.86 33.36 -19.48
CA ALA A 89 1.91 33.64 -18.40
C ALA A 89 1.22 34.98 -18.60
N ARG A 90 -0.03 35.09 -18.13
CA ARG A 90 -0.85 36.31 -18.26
C ARG A 90 -1.38 36.72 -16.89
N PRO A 91 -0.96 37.87 -16.32
CA PRO A 91 -1.53 38.36 -15.08
C PRO A 91 -3.01 38.76 -15.24
N SER A 92 -3.78 38.73 -14.15
CA SER A 92 -5.17 39.22 -14.13
C SER A 92 -5.26 40.72 -14.40
N TYR A 93 -6.30 41.13 -15.15
CA TYR A 93 -6.61 42.54 -15.42
C TYR A 93 -7.64 43.15 -14.43
N GLY A 94 -8.20 42.37 -13.52
CA GLY A 94 -9.24 42.82 -12.59
C GLY A 94 -8.72 43.63 -11.39
N ILE A 95 -9.36 44.77 -11.11
CA ILE A 95 -9.19 45.53 -9.86
C ILE A 95 -10.14 44.96 -8.81
N GLY A 96 -9.64 44.10 -7.92
CA GLY A 96 -10.40 43.43 -6.85
C GLY A 96 -9.80 42.07 -6.46
N PRO A 97 -10.32 41.38 -5.43
CA PRO A 97 -9.82 40.06 -5.01
C PRO A 97 -10.11 38.93 -6.01
N GLN A 98 -10.93 39.18 -7.03
CA GLN A 98 -11.22 38.20 -8.09
C GLN A 98 -10.23 38.37 -9.25
N LYS A 99 -9.34 37.38 -9.40
CA LYS A 99 -8.34 37.34 -10.48
C LYS A 99 -8.92 36.83 -11.79
N ILE A 100 -9.81 37.60 -12.41
CA ILE A 100 -10.49 37.19 -13.65
C ILE A 100 -9.48 37.21 -14.81
N GLY A 101 -9.26 36.05 -15.44
CA GLY A 101 -8.44 35.90 -16.65
C GLY A 101 -6.93 35.73 -16.41
N GLU A 102 -6.49 35.49 -15.17
CA GLU A 102 -5.11 35.08 -14.89
C GLU A 102 -4.81 33.72 -15.54
N ILE A 103 -3.64 33.59 -16.17
CA ILE A 103 -3.08 32.33 -16.66
C ILE A 103 -1.70 32.22 -16.02
N THR A 104 -1.56 31.27 -15.10
CA THR A 104 -0.32 31.05 -14.35
C THR A 104 0.65 30.13 -15.11
N LEU A 105 1.93 30.13 -14.74
CA LEU A 105 2.89 29.13 -15.27
C LEU A 105 2.38 27.70 -15.06
N TYR A 106 1.74 27.44 -13.92
CA TYR A 106 1.12 26.16 -13.59
C TYR A 106 0.04 25.77 -14.61
N ASP A 107 -0.84 26.70 -15.02
CA ASP A 107 -1.84 26.44 -16.07
C ASP A 107 -1.21 26.14 -17.42
N LEU A 108 -0.08 26.79 -17.72
CA LEU A 108 0.68 26.58 -18.96
C LEU A 108 1.44 25.26 -18.96
N VAL A 109 2.01 24.84 -17.83
CA VAL A 109 2.58 23.48 -17.70
C VAL A 109 1.50 22.45 -17.94
N LYS A 110 0.32 22.61 -17.33
CA LYS A 110 -0.82 21.70 -17.58
C LYS A 110 -1.23 21.62 -19.03
N ILE A 111 -1.36 22.76 -19.72
CA ILE A 111 -1.79 22.74 -21.12
C ILE A 111 -0.69 22.18 -22.03
N SER A 112 0.58 22.43 -21.72
CA SER A 112 1.72 21.94 -22.49
C SER A 112 1.74 20.42 -22.58
N LEU A 113 1.32 19.70 -21.54
CA LEU A 113 1.23 18.23 -21.55
C LEU A 113 0.27 17.71 -22.64
N ARG A 114 -0.75 18.50 -23.02
CA ARG A 114 -1.68 18.15 -24.10
C ARG A 114 -1.10 18.33 -25.49
N TYR A 115 -0.02 19.10 -25.62
CA TYR A 115 0.67 19.29 -26.89
C TYR A 115 1.50 18.07 -27.30
N ARG A 116 1.63 17.03 -26.44
CA ARG A 116 2.57 15.92 -26.61
C ARG A 116 3.99 16.41 -26.95
N PRO A 117 4.59 17.27 -26.12
CA PRO A 117 5.96 17.72 -26.33
C PRO A 117 6.95 16.57 -26.14
N ASP A 118 8.05 16.61 -26.89
CA ASP A 118 9.24 15.81 -26.59
C ASP A 118 10.04 16.43 -25.43
N VAL A 119 10.02 17.76 -25.32
CA VAL A 119 10.72 18.54 -24.30
C VAL A 119 9.81 19.67 -23.82
N ILE A 120 9.68 19.81 -22.50
CA ILE A 120 9.08 20.98 -21.86
C ILE A 120 10.20 21.77 -21.19
N ILE A 121 10.27 23.06 -21.48
CA ILE A 121 11.20 23.98 -20.83
C ILE A 121 10.37 24.99 -20.03
N VAL A 122 10.58 25.04 -18.72
CA VAL A 122 10.01 26.09 -17.88
C VAL A 122 11.13 27.08 -17.60
N GLY A 123 10.98 28.30 -18.12
CA GLY A 123 12.03 29.32 -18.12
C GLY A 123 12.48 29.67 -16.71
N GLU A 124 11.54 29.72 -15.76
CA GLU A 124 11.86 29.89 -14.36
C GLU A 124 10.85 29.15 -13.47
N VAL A 125 11.35 28.56 -12.39
CA VAL A 125 10.56 27.81 -11.42
C VAL A 125 10.73 28.47 -10.05
N ARG A 126 9.65 29.02 -9.50
CA ARG A 126 9.57 29.74 -8.23
C ARG A 126 8.43 29.25 -7.31
N GLY A 127 7.51 28.41 -7.80
CA GLY A 127 6.30 28.01 -7.09
C GLY A 127 5.69 26.69 -7.56
N GLU A 128 4.36 26.63 -7.62
CA GLU A 128 3.56 25.41 -7.84
C GLU A 128 3.79 24.74 -9.21
N GLU A 129 4.31 25.47 -10.19
CA GLU A 129 4.70 24.92 -11.50
C GLU A 129 5.85 23.91 -11.40
N ALA A 130 6.69 24.01 -10.37
CA ALA A 130 7.71 23.01 -10.06
C ALA A 130 7.08 21.63 -9.87
N TYR A 131 5.94 21.60 -9.17
CA TYR A 131 5.23 20.39 -8.81
C TYR A 131 4.84 19.63 -10.07
N VAL A 132 4.08 20.25 -10.98
CA VAL A 132 3.52 19.60 -12.18
C VAL A 132 4.61 19.05 -13.11
N LEU A 133 5.75 19.73 -13.21
CA LEU A 133 6.91 19.27 -13.98
C LEU A 133 7.38 17.89 -13.52
N PHE A 134 7.59 17.71 -12.23
CA PHE A 134 8.05 16.44 -11.65
C PHE A 134 6.92 15.40 -11.55
N GLN A 135 5.66 15.83 -11.51
CA GLN A 135 4.51 14.94 -11.40
C GLN A 135 4.17 14.08 -12.61
N SER A 136 4.72 14.42 -13.77
CA SER A 136 4.30 13.83 -15.03
C SER A 136 4.80 12.40 -15.29
N ILE A 137 5.54 11.80 -14.34
CA ILE A 137 6.47 10.69 -14.66
C ILE A 137 6.15 9.37 -13.91
N ALA A 138 5.41 9.36 -12.80
CA ALA A 138 5.21 8.15 -11.98
C ALA A 138 3.72 7.84 -11.77
N SER A 139 3.27 6.60 -12.05
CA SER A 139 1.91 6.14 -11.71
C SER A 139 1.73 4.62 -11.81
N VAL A 140 0.78 4.08 -11.05
CA VAL A 140 0.37 2.67 -11.01
C VAL A 140 -1.01 2.44 -11.62
N SER A 141 -1.36 1.20 -11.96
CA SER A 141 -2.66 0.87 -12.54
C SER A 141 -3.80 0.92 -11.51
N HIS A 142 -5.03 1.09 -12.01
CA HIS A 142 -6.27 1.17 -11.21
C HIS A 142 -6.40 0.07 -10.16
N ASP A 143 -6.09 -1.18 -10.52
CA ASP A 143 -6.25 -2.39 -9.72
C ASP A 143 -5.20 -2.56 -8.61
N THR A 144 -4.27 -1.61 -8.45
CA THR A 144 -3.23 -1.69 -7.42
C THR A 144 -3.85 -1.50 -6.03
N PRO A 145 -3.81 -2.52 -5.14
CA PRO A 145 -4.33 -2.39 -3.79
C PRO A 145 -3.41 -1.52 -2.93
N ILE A 146 -4.00 -0.62 -2.14
CA ILE A 146 -3.33 0.19 -1.13
C ILE A 146 -4.11 0.14 0.18
N LEU A 147 -3.40 0.19 1.30
CA LEU A 147 -4.01 0.24 2.63
C LEU A 147 -4.18 1.70 3.04
N ILE A 148 -5.43 2.12 3.26
CA ILE A 148 -5.78 3.48 3.64
C ILE A 148 -6.33 3.48 5.06
N MET A 149 -5.91 4.47 5.84
CA MET A 149 -6.52 4.84 7.10
C MET A 149 -7.19 6.21 6.94
N ASP A 150 -8.46 6.31 7.32
CA ASP A 150 -9.20 7.58 7.29
C ASP A 150 -9.02 8.41 8.57
N SER A 151 -9.68 9.57 8.64
CA SER A 151 -9.59 10.51 9.76
C SER A 151 -10.19 9.98 11.06
N LYS A 152 -11.01 8.92 11.00
CA LYS A 152 -11.58 8.22 12.16
C LYS A 152 -10.69 7.07 12.62
N GLY A 153 -9.57 6.83 11.93
CA GLY A 153 -8.69 5.70 12.17
C GLY A 153 -9.28 4.37 11.70
N GLU A 154 -10.23 4.38 10.77
CA GLU A 154 -10.71 3.18 10.10
C GLU A 154 -9.74 2.78 9.00
N VAL A 155 -9.32 1.52 9.00
CA VAL A 155 -8.35 0.98 8.06
C VAL A 155 -9.06 0.07 7.07
N SER A 156 -8.79 0.26 5.78
CA SER A 156 -9.34 -0.57 4.72
C SER A 156 -8.35 -0.76 3.57
N LEU A 157 -8.43 -1.91 2.92
CA LEU A 157 -7.71 -2.17 1.67
C LEU A 157 -8.63 -1.79 0.51
N VAL A 158 -8.15 -0.88 -0.33
CA VAL A 158 -8.89 -0.36 -1.49
C VAL A 158 -8.00 -0.40 -2.72
N ASN A 159 -8.61 -0.44 -3.90
CA ASN A 159 -7.88 -0.22 -5.14
C ASN A 159 -7.60 1.28 -5.27
N ILE A 160 -6.37 1.64 -5.64
CA ILE A 160 -5.94 3.04 -5.73
C ILE A 160 -6.83 3.84 -6.68
N GLY A 161 -7.26 3.24 -7.80
CA GLY A 161 -8.16 3.90 -8.74
C GLY A 161 -9.52 4.20 -8.13
N GLU A 162 -10.12 3.22 -7.43
CA GLU A 162 -11.41 3.39 -6.73
C GLU A 162 -11.35 4.49 -5.66
N PHE A 163 -10.20 4.66 -5.02
CA PHE A 163 -9.99 5.73 -4.05
C PHE A 163 -9.86 7.09 -4.72
N ILE A 164 -8.98 7.20 -5.72
CA ILE A 164 -8.63 8.48 -6.35
C ILE A 164 -9.74 9.00 -7.25
N ASP A 165 -10.45 8.14 -7.97
CA ASP A 165 -11.52 8.53 -8.89
C ASP A 165 -12.63 9.34 -8.21
N ARG A 166 -12.81 9.19 -6.89
CA ARG A 166 -13.80 9.94 -6.09
C ARG A 166 -13.51 11.44 -6.02
N PHE A 167 -12.27 11.86 -6.28
CA PHE A 167 -11.82 13.25 -6.23
C PHE A 167 -11.82 13.92 -7.61
N TYR A 168 -12.10 13.17 -8.68
CA TYR A 168 -12.06 13.64 -10.05
C TYR A 168 -13.44 13.58 -10.70
N ASN A 169 -13.74 14.58 -11.53
CA ASN A 169 -14.89 14.51 -12.42
C ASN A 169 -14.60 13.57 -13.61
N GLU A 170 -15.64 13.22 -14.36
CA GLU A 170 -15.49 12.42 -15.57
C GLU A 170 -14.59 13.13 -16.60
N GLY A 171 -13.62 12.40 -17.15
CA GLY A 171 -12.66 12.93 -18.12
C GLY A 171 -11.52 13.78 -17.53
N GLU A 172 -11.60 14.18 -16.27
CA GLU A 172 -10.57 15.02 -15.64
C GLU A 172 -9.26 14.25 -15.40
N GLU A 173 -8.11 14.82 -15.75
CA GLU A 173 -6.79 14.22 -15.60
C GLU A 173 -5.71 15.31 -15.48
N TRP A 174 -4.52 14.95 -14.98
CA TRP A 174 -3.37 15.85 -14.80
C TRP A 174 -3.61 17.05 -13.86
N VAL A 175 -4.65 16.98 -13.04
CA VAL A 175 -4.98 18.01 -12.04
C VAL A 175 -4.85 17.41 -10.65
N PRO A 176 -3.73 17.63 -9.95
CA PRO A 176 -3.54 17.12 -8.59
C PRO A 176 -4.68 17.59 -7.68
N LYS A 177 -5.31 16.65 -6.99
CA LYS A 177 -6.41 16.96 -6.07
C LYS A 177 -5.88 16.92 -4.64
N PRO A 178 -5.98 18.03 -3.88
CA PRO A 178 -5.60 18.02 -2.48
C PRO A 178 -6.54 17.09 -1.71
N VAL A 179 -5.95 16.28 -0.82
CA VAL A 179 -6.67 15.33 0.01
C VAL A 179 -6.25 15.55 1.46
N SER A 180 -7.20 15.44 2.39
CA SER A 180 -6.95 15.58 3.82
C SER A 180 -7.69 14.49 4.60
N GLY A 181 -7.15 14.12 5.76
CA GLY A 181 -7.75 13.09 6.61
C GLY A 181 -7.57 11.65 6.10
N TYR A 182 -6.64 11.41 5.18
CA TYR A 182 -6.29 10.07 4.71
C TYR A 182 -4.80 9.81 4.89
N TYR A 183 -4.46 8.58 5.26
CA TYR A 183 -3.10 8.13 5.53
C TYR A 183 -2.83 6.82 4.82
N VAL A 184 -1.58 6.62 4.40
CA VAL A 184 -1.09 5.37 3.78
C VAL A 184 0.09 4.85 4.56
N LEU A 185 0.42 3.58 4.32
CA LEU A 185 1.67 3.04 4.83
C LEU A 185 2.84 3.47 3.95
N SER A 186 3.86 4.02 4.60
CA SER A 186 5.15 4.38 4.04
C SER A 186 6.27 3.90 4.98
N HIS A 187 7.51 4.29 4.74
CA HIS A 187 8.65 3.95 5.58
C HIS A 187 9.39 5.20 6.09
N ASP A 188 10.11 5.04 7.19
CA ASP A 188 11.13 5.97 7.67
C ASP A 188 12.33 5.12 8.13
N GLY A 189 13.44 5.25 7.41
CA GLY A 189 14.53 4.28 7.45
C GLY A 189 14.01 2.86 7.16
N PHE A 190 14.28 1.92 8.09
CA PHE A 190 13.84 0.52 8.00
C PHE A 190 12.52 0.22 8.75
N ASN A 191 11.75 1.23 9.14
CA ASN A 191 10.48 1.07 9.86
C ASN A 191 9.29 1.48 8.98
N VAL A 192 8.13 0.85 9.19
CA VAL A 192 6.88 1.16 8.46
C VAL A 192 5.94 1.97 9.35
N LEU A 193 5.42 3.08 8.82
CA LEU A 193 4.52 3.96 9.55
C LEU A 193 3.41 4.52 8.66
N TRP A 194 2.39 5.08 9.30
CA TRP A 194 1.33 5.82 8.61
C TRP A 194 1.80 7.24 8.31
N LYS A 195 1.62 7.68 7.06
CA LYS A 195 1.92 9.03 6.60
C LYS A 195 0.71 9.63 5.88
N PRO A 196 0.45 10.94 5.99
CA PRO A 196 -0.71 11.58 5.37
C PRO A 196 -0.57 11.62 3.85
N ILE A 197 -1.69 11.51 3.14
CA ILE A 197 -1.79 11.82 1.72
C ILE A 197 -2.03 13.31 1.58
N LYS A 198 -1.21 14.00 0.77
CA LYS A 198 -1.35 15.43 0.48
C LYS A 198 -2.13 15.68 -0.80
N TYR A 199 -1.80 14.93 -1.87
CA TYR A 199 -2.46 15.04 -3.16
C TYR A 199 -2.66 13.66 -3.80
N VAL A 200 -3.62 13.59 -4.71
CA VAL A 200 -3.86 12.43 -5.57
C VAL A 200 -3.84 12.84 -7.04
N LEU A 201 -3.21 12.01 -7.88
CA LEU A 201 -3.04 12.24 -9.31
C LEU A 201 -3.69 11.12 -10.12
N ARG A 202 -4.31 11.50 -11.24
CA ARG A 202 -4.83 10.57 -12.26
C ARG A 202 -4.48 11.07 -13.65
N HIS A 203 -3.98 10.17 -14.50
CA HIS A 203 -3.73 10.44 -15.92
C HIS A 203 -3.82 9.19 -16.79
N ARG A 204 -3.94 9.33 -18.11
CA ARG A 204 -3.98 8.17 -19.02
C ARG A 204 -2.60 7.69 -19.43
N ALA A 205 -2.45 6.36 -19.50
CA ALA A 205 -1.28 5.72 -20.08
C ALA A 205 -1.68 4.73 -21.19
N ASN A 206 -0.79 4.59 -22.19
CA ASN A 206 -0.97 3.68 -23.33
C ASN A 206 -0.18 2.37 -23.17
N GLU A 207 0.69 2.32 -22.16
CA GLU A 207 1.54 1.19 -21.85
C GLU A 207 1.85 1.15 -20.38
N ILE A 208 1.92 -0.05 -19.83
CA ILE A 208 2.40 -0.30 -18.47
C ILE A 208 3.30 -1.52 -18.50
N TYR A 209 4.05 -1.68 -17.42
CA TYR A 209 4.89 -2.82 -17.16
C TYR A 209 4.28 -3.62 -16.02
N GLU A 210 4.20 -4.92 -16.22
CA GLU A 210 3.86 -5.88 -15.20
C GLU A 210 5.14 -6.44 -14.60
N VAL A 211 5.39 -6.12 -13.34
CA VAL A 211 6.52 -6.64 -12.56
C VAL A 211 5.98 -7.75 -11.68
N THR A 212 6.49 -8.96 -11.85
CA THR A 212 6.22 -10.07 -10.94
C THR A 212 7.45 -10.33 -10.08
N PHE A 213 7.20 -10.64 -8.81
CA PHE A 213 8.26 -10.79 -7.82
C PHE A 213 7.96 -11.95 -6.86
N GLU A 214 8.98 -12.31 -6.09
CA GLU A 214 8.90 -13.45 -5.18
C GLU A 214 7.73 -13.39 -4.20
N GLY A 215 7.22 -14.57 -3.85
CA GLY A 215 6.02 -14.71 -3.03
C GLY A 215 4.72 -14.63 -3.83
N GLY A 216 4.77 -14.50 -5.16
CA GLY A 216 3.60 -14.39 -6.04
C GLY A 216 3.03 -12.97 -6.13
N GLY A 217 3.84 -11.99 -5.77
CA GLY A 217 3.49 -10.60 -5.85
C GLY A 217 3.62 -10.05 -7.26
N LYS A 218 2.81 -9.03 -7.54
CA LYS A 218 2.65 -8.42 -8.85
C LYS A 218 2.24 -6.96 -8.68
N VAL A 219 2.92 -6.09 -9.42
CA VAL A 219 2.54 -4.69 -9.57
C VAL A 219 2.52 -4.33 -11.05
N LYS A 220 1.63 -3.40 -11.40
CA LYS A 220 1.49 -2.86 -12.74
C LYS A 220 1.68 -1.34 -12.67
N ALA A 221 2.66 -0.84 -13.38
CA ALA A 221 3.03 0.58 -13.31
C ALA A 221 3.55 1.09 -14.66
N THR A 222 3.56 2.41 -14.86
CA THR A 222 4.20 3.01 -16.04
C THR A 222 5.71 2.70 -16.03
N GLY A 223 6.35 2.66 -17.21
CA GLY A 223 7.78 2.29 -17.29
C GLY A 223 8.71 3.26 -16.54
N SER A 224 8.29 4.51 -16.43
CA SER A 224 8.99 5.58 -15.72
C SER A 224 8.68 5.65 -14.23
N HIS A 225 7.66 4.92 -13.74
CA HIS A 225 7.40 4.81 -12.31
C HIS A 225 8.59 4.12 -11.63
N SER A 226 9.10 4.70 -10.55
CA SER A 226 10.18 4.12 -9.76
C SER A 226 9.62 3.18 -8.69
N VAL A 227 10.33 2.08 -8.47
CA VAL A 227 10.19 1.26 -7.27
C VAL A 227 11.49 1.35 -6.48
N PHE A 228 11.42 1.02 -5.20
CA PHE A 228 12.61 1.03 -4.37
C PHE A 228 13.31 -0.33 -4.39
N VAL A 229 14.62 -0.29 -4.62
CA VAL A 229 15.52 -1.44 -4.56
C VAL A 229 16.60 -1.22 -3.53
N LEU A 230 17.10 -2.29 -2.91
CA LEU A 230 18.30 -2.23 -2.10
C LEU A 230 19.53 -2.26 -3.00
N ASP A 231 20.37 -1.24 -2.90
CA ASP A 231 21.71 -1.28 -3.47
C ASP A 231 22.61 -2.21 -2.64
N ASP A 232 23.19 -3.21 -3.29
CA ASP A 232 24.01 -4.22 -2.62
C ASP A 232 25.34 -3.63 -2.11
N GLU A 233 25.84 -2.54 -2.71
CA GLU A 233 27.15 -1.97 -2.39
C GLU A 233 27.12 -1.04 -1.18
N SER A 234 26.07 -0.21 -1.07
CA SER A 234 25.90 0.81 -0.04
C SER A 234 24.88 0.44 1.05
N LEU A 235 24.05 -0.58 0.81
CA LEU A 235 22.84 -0.91 1.60
C LEU A 235 21.84 0.25 1.68
N GLU A 236 21.86 1.14 0.70
CA GLU A 236 20.88 2.22 0.59
C GLU A 236 19.66 1.77 -0.21
N ILE A 237 18.52 2.31 0.18
CA ILE A 237 17.28 2.13 -0.56
C ILE A 237 17.29 3.18 -1.65
N VAL A 238 17.41 2.73 -2.89
CA VAL A 238 17.51 3.59 -4.07
C VAL A 238 16.31 3.38 -4.99
N GLU A 239 15.93 4.43 -5.68
CA GLU A 239 14.87 4.37 -6.68
C GLU A 239 15.38 3.75 -7.97
N LYS A 240 14.54 2.93 -8.59
CA LYS A 240 14.83 2.33 -9.88
C LYS A 240 13.56 2.32 -10.74
N PRO A 241 13.59 2.95 -11.94
CA PRO A 241 12.47 2.93 -12.86
C PRO A 241 12.10 1.50 -13.26
N VAL A 242 10.80 1.21 -13.32
CA VAL A 242 10.26 -0.12 -13.63
C VAL A 242 10.79 -0.65 -14.96
N SER A 243 10.96 0.21 -15.97
CA SER A 243 11.50 -0.18 -17.28
C SER A 243 12.95 -0.71 -17.22
N THR A 244 13.69 -0.40 -16.16
CA THR A 244 15.10 -0.76 -15.97
C THR A 244 15.31 -1.93 -15.01
N LEU A 245 14.24 -2.41 -14.37
CA LEU A 245 14.30 -3.53 -13.46
C LEU A 245 14.73 -4.81 -14.18
N LYS A 246 15.51 -5.63 -13.47
CA LYS A 246 16.02 -6.91 -13.96
C LYS A 246 15.71 -8.02 -12.95
N PRO A 247 15.50 -9.27 -13.41
CA PRO A 247 15.39 -10.41 -12.51
C PRO A 247 16.57 -10.49 -11.53
N GLY A 248 16.28 -10.64 -10.24
CA GLY A 248 17.29 -10.66 -9.16
C GLY A 248 17.53 -9.33 -8.44
N ASP A 249 17.00 -8.21 -8.95
CA ASP A 249 16.93 -6.95 -8.19
C ASP A 249 16.14 -7.15 -6.89
N LEU A 250 16.60 -6.53 -5.80
CA LEU A 250 16.01 -6.66 -4.46
C LEU A 250 14.99 -5.55 -4.20
N LEU A 251 13.72 -5.85 -4.46
CA LEU A 251 12.61 -4.96 -4.16
C LEU A 251 12.34 -4.85 -2.66
N VAL A 252 11.91 -3.69 -2.22
CA VAL A 252 11.57 -3.41 -0.81
C VAL A 252 10.11 -3.74 -0.51
N THR A 253 9.89 -4.61 0.47
CA THR A 253 8.57 -4.90 1.08
C THR A 253 8.69 -4.87 2.60
N PHE A 254 7.65 -5.26 3.35
CA PHE A 254 7.70 -5.25 4.81
C PHE A 254 7.04 -6.46 5.47
N VAL A 255 7.41 -6.66 6.73
CA VAL A 255 6.69 -7.41 7.75
C VAL A 255 6.77 -6.59 9.03
N LYS A 256 5.62 -6.16 9.55
CA LYS A 256 5.59 -5.24 10.68
C LYS A 256 6.11 -5.91 11.95
N ASN A 257 6.94 -5.22 12.71
CA ASN A 257 7.39 -5.72 14.00
C ASN A 257 6.33 -5.40 15.07
N ARG A 258 5.42 -6.35 15.30
CA ARG A 258 4.48 -6.29 16.43
C ARG A 258 5.00 -7.19 17.57
N PRO A 259 5.39 -6.62 18.72
CA PRO A 259 5.70 -7.39 19.91
C PRO A 259 4.50 -8.27 20.30
N SER A 260 4.78 -9.49 20.74
CA SER A 260 3.76 -10.46 21.15
C SER A 260 2.94 -10.00 22.37
N GLU A 261 3.51 -9.12 23.19
CA GLU A 261 3.02 -8.72 24.51
C GLU A 261 2.77 -7.21 24.60
N THR A 262 2.09 -6.62 23.61
CA THR A 262 1.54 -5.28 23.85
C THR A 262 0.26 -5.45 24.67
N ASN A 263 0.18 -4.74 25.79
CA ASN A 263 -0.99 -4.64 26.67
C ASN A 263 -2.11 -3.84 25.97
N THR A 264 -2.47 -4.25 24.74
CA THR A 264 -3.44 -3.56 23.89
C THR A 264 -4.85 -4.05 24.21
N LYS A 265 -5.74 -3.10 24.47
CA LYS A 265 -7.17 -3.34 24.66
C LYS A 265 -7.77 -4.02 23.43
N TYR A 266 -8.69 -4.96 23.63
CA TYR A 266 -9.43 -5.57 22.52
C TYR A 266 -10.24 -4.53 21.76
N GLN A 267 -10.38 -4.75 20.46
CA GLN A 267 -11.29 -3.96 19.64
C GLN A 267 -12.72 -4.32 20.00
N VAL A 268 -13.61 -3.33 19.90
CA VAL A 268 -14.98 -3.42 20.39
C VAL A 268 -15.94 -3.31 19.21
N ILE A 269 -16.92 -4.20 19.15
CA ILE A 269 -17.96 -4.26 18.11
C ILE A 269 -19.26 -3.72 18.70
N ASP A 270 -19.71 -2.55 18.23
CA ASP A 270 -21.00 -1.97 18.59
C ASP A 270 -22.12 -2.64 17.77
N VAL A 271 -22.78 -3.62 18.39
CA VAL A 271 -23.83 -4.42 17.74
C VAL A 271 -25.03 -3.55 17.39
N ILE A 272 -25.37 -2.60 18.26
CA ILE A 272 -26.51 -1.69 18.04
C ILE A 272 -26.23 -0.80 16.83
N GLU A 273 -25.02 -0.28 16.68
CA GLU A 273 -24.63 0.55 15.54
C GLU A 273 -24.63 -0.24 14.22
N ILE A 274 -24.16 -1.50 14.25
CA ILE A 274 -23.97 -2.27 13.02
C ILE A 274 -25.27 -2.91 12.52
N VAL A 275 -26.12 -3.41 13.42
CA VAL A 275 -27.33 -4.18 13.04
C VAL A 275 -28.63 -3.72 13.70
N GLY A 276 -28.60 -2.76 14.62
CA GLY A 276 -29.80 -2.30 15.31
C GLY A 276 -30.80 -1.64 14.35
N ASP A 277 -32.04 -2.12 14.36
CA ASP A 277 -33.16 -1.55 13.61
C ASP A 277 -34.15 -0.88 14.59
N PRO A 278 -34.20 0.47 14.66
CA PRO A 278 -35.08 1.21 15.55
C PRO A 278 -36.57 0.86 15.42
N LYS A 279 -36.99 0.25 14.29
CA LYS A 279 -38.38 -0.15 14.05
C LYS A 279 -38.71 -1.55 14.56
N LYS A 280 -37.72 -2.42 14.77
CA LYS A 280 -37.94 -3.86 15.05
C LYS A 280 -37.30 -4.34 16.34
N ASP A 281 -36.29 -3.63 16.82
CA ASP A 281 -35.43 -4.08 17.91
C ASP A 281 -35.73 -3.36 19.22
N TYR A 282 -35.39 -4.05 20.30
CA TYR A 282 -35.62 -3.65 21.67
C TYR A 282 -34.32 -3.77 22.45
N VAL A 283 -34.14 -2.87 23.42
CA VAL A 283 -33.00 -2.82 24.33
C VAL A 283 -33.46 -3.28 25.71
N ASP A 284 -32.74 -4.25 26.25
CA ASP A 284 -32.95 -4.88 27.55
C ASP A 284 -31.79 -4.51 28.49
N ASN A 285 -31.99 -4.66 29.79
CA ASN A 285 -31.02 -4.31 30.84
C ASN A 285 -30.61 -2.82 30.82
N VAL A 286 -31.57 -1.93 30.58
CA VAL A 286 -31.38 -0.47 30.68
C VAL A 286 -31.20 -0.04 32.15
N SER A 287 -30.58 1.13 32.38
CA SER A 287 -30.43 1.69 33.74
C SER A 287 -31.79 1.99 34.38
N GLU A 288 -31.84 2.06 35.71
CA GLU A 288 -33.07 2.42 36.43
C GLU A 288 -33.57 3.82 36.04
N GLU A 289 -32.67 4.78 35.79
CA GLU A 289 -33.02 6.10 35.26
C GLU A 289 -33.76 6.02 33.90
N ILE A 290 -33.25 5.25 32.94
CA ILE A 290 -33.90 5.05 31.63
C ILE A 290 -35.24 4.31 31.80
N LYS A 291 -35.31 3.38 32.75
CA LYS A 291 -36.53 2.62 33.06
C LYS A 291 -37.60 3.53 33.65
N GLU A 292 -37.28 4.45 34.54
CA GLU A 292 -38.20 5.46 35.06
C GLU A 292 -38.70 6.39 33.94
N LEU A 293 -37.77 6.93 33.13
CA LEU A 293 -38.09 7.80 31.99
C LEU A 293 -38.93 7.11 30.89
N SER A 294 -38.96 5.78 30.87
CA SER A 294 -39.77 4.99 29.93
C SER A 294 -41.07 4.46 30.50
N GLY A 295 -41.48 4.93 31.69
CA GLY A 295 -42.70 4.51 32.36
C GLY A 295 -42.60 3.11 32.95
N GLY A 296 -41.43 2.74 33.47
CA GLY A 296 -41.15 1.47 34.15
C GLY A 296 -40.90 0.28 33.21
N LYS A 297 -40.77 0.51 31.90
CA LYS A 297 -40.65 -0.56 30.89
C LYS A 297 -39.22 -1.07 30.77
N ASN A 298 -39.04 -2.39 30.70
CA ASN A 298 -37.80 -3.04 30.30
C ASN A 298 -38.16 -4.45 29.76
N PRO A 299 -37.89 -4.77 28.48
CA PRO A 299 -37.13 -4.01 27.50
C PRO A 299 -37.90 -2.83 26.90
N ILE A 300 -37.18 -1.84 26.37
CA ILE A 300 -37.74 -0.66 25.67
C ILE A 300 -37.44 -0.71 24.17
N PRO A 301 -38.24 -0.06 23.30
CA PRO A 301 -37.91 0.05 21.88
C PRO A 301 -36.54 0.71 21.65
N LEU A 302 -35.76 0.23 20.68
CA LEU A 302 -34.45 0.79 20.38
C LEU A 302 -34.53 2.26 19.97
N SER A 303 -35.58 2.66 19.24
CA SER A 303 -35.84 4.06 18.91
C SER A 303 -35.94 4.95 20.14
N MET A 304 -36.58 4.47 21.21
CA MET A 304 -36.71 5.18 22.48
C MET A 304 -35.38 5.22 23.23
N TYR A 305 -34.66 4.09 23.30
CA TYR A 305 -33.34 4.03 23.92
C TYR A 305 -32.36 5.04 23.31
N LEU A 306 -32.30 5.13 21.97
CA LEU A 306 -31.39 6.05 21.28
C LEU A 306 -31.73 7.54 21.51
N ILE A 307 -32.97 7.86 21.90
CA ILE A 307 -33.38 9.22 22.28
C ILE A 307 -32.96 9.51 23.72
N LEU A 308 -33.17 8.56 24.64
CA LEU A 308 -32.92 8.71 26.06
C LEU A 308 -31.44 8.61 26.42
N GLU A 309 -30.67 7.77 25.73
CA GLU A 309 -29.27 7.50 26.01
C GLU A 309 -28.38 7.78 24.79
N LYS A 310 -27.65 8.89 24.86
CA LYS A 310 -26.74 9.34 23.79
C LYS A 310 -25.32 8.82 24.00
N ASP A 311 -24.93 8.43 25.22
CA ASP A 311 -23.60 7.90 25.47
C ASP A 311 -23.48 6.48 24.93
N ARG A 312 -22.55 6.28 23.98
CA ARG A 312 -22.27 4.96 23.41
C ARG A 312 -21.68 4.02 24.46
N LYS A 313 -20.98 4.50 25.48
CA LYS A 313 -20.40 3.65 26.53
C LYS A 313 -21.46 2.92 27.36
N ALA A 314 -22.64 3.52 27.53
CA ALA A 314 -23.76 2.87 28.22
C ALA A 314 -24.17 1.54 27.54
N ARG A 315 -23.89 1.38 26.24
CA ARG A 315 -24.19 0.17 25.47
C ARG A 315 -23.41 -1.07 25.94
N GLU A 316 -22.34 -0.90 26.71
CA GLU A 316 -21.59 -2.01 27.33
C GLU A 316 -22.45 -2.82 28.31
N ARG A 317 -23.48 -2.19 28.90
CA ARG A 317 -24.33 -2.81 29.93
C ARG A 317 -25.64 -3.36 29.39
N VAL A 318 -26.05 -2.95 28.19
CA VAL A 318 -27.36 -3.31 27.63
C VAL A 318 -27.29 -4.51 26.70
N ARG A 319 -28.46 -5.08 26.38
CA ARG A 319 -28.62 -6.16 25.39
C ARG A 319 -29.64 -5.78 24.33
N ILE A 320 -29.42 -6.19 23.09
CA ILE A 320 -30.34 -5.98 21.97
C ILE A 320 -31.04 -7.27 21.58
N LYS A 321 -32.33 -7.17 21.26
CA LYS A 321 -33.15 -8.31 20.80
C LYS A 321 -34.20 -7.88 19.79
N ARG A 322 -34.62 -8.82 18.93
CA ARG A 322 -35.78 -8.63 18.04
C ARG A 322 -37.08 -8.83 18.80
N TRP A 323 -38.11 -8.05 18.44
CA TRP A 323 -39.46 -8.22 18.98
C TRP A 323 -39.93 -9.69 18.93
N ARG A 324 -40.45 -10.19 20.05
CA ARG A 324 -40.96 -11.56 20.23
C ARG A 324 -39.96 -12.70 19.94
N ARG A 325 -38.65 -12.42 19.87
CA ARG A 325 -37.60 -13.45 19.80
C ARG A 325 -36.92 -13.60 21.16
N SER A 326 -36.58 -14.84 21.52
CA SER A 326 -35.92 -15.17 22.78
C SER A 326 -34.43 -14.85 22.78
N HIS A 327 -33.79 -14.88 21.62
CA HIS A 327 -32.36 -14.62 21.48
C HIS A 327 -32.02 -13.14 21.69
N VAL A 328 -30.99 -12.89 22.50
CA VAL A 328 -30.46 -11.56 22.84
C VAL A 328 -28.96 -11.52 22.55
N LEU A 329 -28.44 -10.36 22.16
CA LEU A 329 -27.01 -10.10 22.04
C LEU A 329 -26.59 -8.97 22.98
N PRO A 330 -25.36 -8.98 23.51
CA PRO A 330 -24.78 -7.79 24.12
C PRO A 330 -24.83 -6.61 23.15
N GLY A 331 -25.08 -5.39 23.65
CA GLY A 331 -25.01 -4.17 22.83
C GLY A 331 -23.60 -3.93 22.30
N ILE A 332 -22.60 -4.42 23.03
CA ILE A 332 -21.18 -4.32 22.73
C ILE A 332 -20.53 -5.71 22.88
N ILE A 333 -19.73 -6.12 21.90
CA ILE A 333 -18.96 -7.38 21.93
C ILE A 333 -17.47 -7.09 21.77
N GLU A 334 -16.64 -7.64 22.65
CA GLU A 334 -15.19 -7.60 22.50
C GLU A 334 -14.70 -8.62 21.47
N LEU A 335 -13.83 -8.17 20.55
CA LEU A 335 -13.13 -9.03 19.59
C LEU A 335 -11.86 -9.60 20.23
N ASP A 336 -12.04 -10.66 21.00
CA ASP A 336 -10.98 -11.47 21.59
C ASP A 336 -10.56 -12.64 20.65
N GLU A 337 -9.63 -13.47 21.12
CA GLU A 337 -9.11 -14.61 20.37
C GLU A 337 -10.20 -15.64 20.03
N ASP A 338 -11.13 -15.90 20.95
CA ASP A 338 -12.24 -16.84 20.76
C ASP A 338 -13.16 -16.36 19.62
N LEU A 339 -13.58 -15.10 19.63
CA LEU A 339 -14.44 -14.56 18.55
C LEU A 339 -13.69 -14.46 17.22
N ALA A 340 -12.44 -14.03 17.24
CA ALA A 340 -11.61 -13.97 16.04
C ALA A 340 -11.41 -15.35 15.40
N PHE A 341 -11.22 -16.40 16.20
CA PHE A 341 -11.18 -17.78 15.71
C PHE A 341 -12.46 -18.19 14.99
N VAL A 342 -13.63 -17.86 15.56
CA VAL A 342 -14.94 -18.13 14.91
C VAL A 342 -15.09 -17.33 13.61
N PHE A 343 -14.63 -16.09 13.56
CA PHE A 343 -14.61 -15.29 12.32
C PHE A 343 -13.73 -15.93 11.25
N GLY A 344 -12.56 -16.46 11.62
CA GLY A 344 -11.70 -17.21 10.70
C GLY A 344 -12.41 -18.46 10.15
N ALA A 345 -13.01 -19.26 11.03
CA ALA A 345 -13.76 -20.45 10.62
C ALA A 345 -14.98 -20.11 9.75
N TYR A 346 -15.62 -18.96 9.98
CA TYR A 346 -16.72 -18.47 9.15
C TYR A 346 -16.23 -18.03 7.76
N ILE A 347 -15.11 -17.31 7.68
CA ILE A 347 -14.53 -16.93 6.39
C ILE A 347 -14.10 -18.17 5.59
N ALA A 348 -13.62 -19.21 6.26
CA ALA A 348 -13.35 -20.50 5.65
C ALA A 348 -14.63 -21.19 5.14
N ASP A 349 -15.49 -21.67 6.04
CA ASP A 349 -16.60 -22.59 5.71
C ASP A 349 -17.99 -22.12 6.16
N GLY A 350 -18.09 -20.85 6.54
CA GLY A 350 -19.34 -20.21 6.96
C GLY A 350 -20.11 -19.55 5.82
N TYR A 351 -21.43 -19.46 5.98
CA TYR A 351 -22.33 -18.65 5.17
C TYR A 351 -23.59 -18.26 5.96
N VAL A 352 -24.35 -17.28 5.46
CA VAL A 352 -25.66 -16.92 6.02
C VAL A 352 -26.78 -17.44 5.13
N LYS A 353 -27.67 -18.25 5.71
CA LYS A 353 -28.85 -18.80 5.05
C LYS A 353 -30.10 -17.98 5.40
N LYS A 354 -30.88 -17.61 4.39
CA LYS A 354 -32.19 -16.96 4.55
C LYS A 354 -33.29 -18.02 4.56
N HIS A 355 -33.92 -18.25 5.71
CA HIS A 355 -35.06 -19.17 5.86
C HIS A 355 -35.87 -18.81 7.12
N ARG A 356 -37.09 -18.25 6.94
CA ARG A 356 -37.96 -17.76 8.04
C ARG A 356 -37.21 -16.89 9.08
N GLY A 357 -36.28 -16.07 8.58
CA GLY A 357 -35.25 -15.35 9.32
C GLY A 357 -33.88 -15.56 8.68
N LYS A 358 -32.79 -15.13 9.36
CA LYS A 358 -31.42 -15.48 8.97
C LYS A 358 -30.80 -16.45 9.98
N ARG A 359 -29.95 -17.35 9.49
CA ARG A 359 -29.21 -18.34 10.26
C ARG A 359 -27.74 -18.32 9.84
N ILE A 360 -26.83 -18.52 10.79
CA ILE A 360 -25.41 -18.76 10.49
C ILE A 360 -25.25 -20.25 10.25
N CYS A 361 -24.59 -20.61 9.17
CA CYS A 361 -24.29 -21.99 8.82
C CYS A 361 -22.79 -22.17 8.75
N PHE A 362 -22.28 -23.23 9.36
CA PHE A 362 -20.90 -23.70 9.17
C PHE A 362 -20.93 -25.08 8.57
N THR A 363 -20.06 -25.34 7.59
CA THR A 363 -19.94 -26.67 6.96
C THR A 363 -18.58 -27.26 7.27
N PHE A 364 -18.51 -28.21 8.19
CA PHE A 364 -17.23 -28.80 8.59
C PHE A 364 -17.18 -30.30 8.29
N SER A 365 -15.97 -30.84 8.12
CA SER A 365 -15.70 -32.25 8.42
C SER A 365 -15.45 -32.40 9.93
N GLU A 366 -15.69 -33.58 10.50
CA GLU A 366 -15.35 -33.85 11.92
C GLU A 366 -13.85 -33.57 12.17
N ASN A 367 -13.56 -32.50 12.91
CA ASN A 367 -12.21 -32.06 13.24
C ASN A 367 -12.20 -31.17 14.50
N GLU A 368 -11.01 -30.95 15.07
CA GLU A 368 -10.80 -30.13 16.27
C GLU A 368 -11.29 -28.68 16.12
N ILE A 369 -11.29 -28.15 14.89
CA ILE A 369 -11.74 -26.78 14.60
C ILE A 369 -13.25 -26.68 14.78
N ALA A 370 -14.01 -27.65 14.27
CA ALA A 370 -15.45 -27.73 14.46
C ALA A 370 -15.79 -27.76 15.96
N GLU A 371 -15.18 -28.65 16.73
CA GLU A 371 -15.40 -28.74 18.19
C GLU A 371 -15.10 -27.43 18.91
N LYS A 372 -14.01 -26.76 18.54
CA LYS A 372 -13.64 -25.46 19.10
C LYS A 372 -14.67 -24.38 18.75
N VAL A 373 -15.14 -24.31 17.50
CA VAL A 373 -16.22 -23.38 17.11
C VAL A 373 -17.49 -23.65 17.91
N LEU A 374 -17.93 -24.92 18.02
CA LEU A 374 -19.13 -25.29 18.78
C LEU A 374 -19.03 -24.86 20.24
N ARG A 375 -17.89 -25.12 20.88
CA ARG A 375 -17.61 -24.72 22.27
C ARG A 375 -17.61 -23.20 22.44
N ILE A 376 -16.98 -22.46 21.53
CA ILE A 376 -16.96 -20.99 21.61
C ILE A 376 -18.37 -20.41 21.40
N MET A 377 -19.11 -20.90 20.41
CA MET A 377 -20.49 -20.46 20.15
C MET A 377 -21.40 -20.72 21.36
N LYS A 378 -21.21 -21.85 22.05
CA LYS A 378 -21.92 -22.15 23.29
C LYS A 378 -21.48 -21.26 24.45
N LYS A 379 -20.18 -21.05 24.64
CA LYS A 379 -19.62 -20.22 25.73
C LYS A 379 -19.99 -18.74 25.59
N LYS A 380 -19.82 -18.16 24.40
CA LYS A 380 -20.00 -16.71 24.16
C LYS A 380 -21.45 -16.31 23.92
N PHE A 381 -22.19 -17.12 23.18
CA PHE A 381 -23.55 -16.76 22.73
C PHE A 381 -24.64 -17.65 23.33
N ASN A 382 -24.27 -18.66 24.14
CA ASN A 382 -25.19 -19.66 24.69
C ASN A 382 -25.97 -20.44 23.62
N LEU A 383 -25.43 -20.55 22.39
CA LEU A 383 -26.13 -21.17 21.26
C LEU A 383 -25.72 -22.62 21.07
N LYS A 384 -26.71 -23.45 20.74
CA LYS A 384 -26.52 -24.82 20.22
C LYS A 384 -26.97 -24.84 18.75
N PRO A 385 -26.22 -25.48 17.83
CA PRO A 385 -26.63 -25.60 16.44
C PRO A 385 -27.73 -26.65 16.27
N VAL A 386 -28.49 -26.52 15.20
CA VAL A 386 -29.19 -27.63 14.57
C VAL A 386 -28.19 -28.33 13.65
N ILE A 387 -28.06 -29.65 13.76
CA ILE A 387 -27.06 -30.45 13.05
C ILE A 387 -27.72 -31.16 11.87
N ASP A 388 -27.17 -30.99 10.67
CA ASP A 388 -27.56 -31.71 9.44
C ASP A 388 -26.33 -32.45 8.88
N SER A 389 -26.32 -33.78 9.03
CA SER A 389 -25.21 -34.63 8.59
C SER A 389 -25.40 -35.08 7.13
N ARG A 390 -24.45 -34.75 6.26
CA ARG A 390 -24.51 -35.01 4.80
C ARG A 390 -23.46 -36.00 4.31
N GLY A 391 -23.19 -37.05 5.09
CA GLY A 391 -22.22 -38.10 4.78
C GLY A 391 -20.77 -37.62 4.88
N THR A 392 -20.32 -36.76 3.96
CA THR A 392 -18.93 -36.27 3.90
C THR A 392 -18.69 -34.96 4.65
N CYS A 393 -19.75 -34.28 5.08
CA CYS A 393 -19.67 -33.06 5.88
C CYS A 393 -20.87 -32.96 6.82
N ILE A 394 -20.72 -32.13 7.85
CA ILE A 394 -21.76 -31.81 8.82
C ILE A 394 -22.03 -30.31 8.73
N ILE A 395 -23.30 -29.95 8.60
CA ILE A 395 -23.75 -28.57 8.60
C ILE A 395 -24.29 -28.23 9.99
N TYR A 396 -23.71 -27.20 10.60
CA TYR A 396 -24.16 -26.65 11.88
C TYR A 396 -24.92 -25.34 11.65
N GLU A 397 -26.24 -25.35 11.85
CA GLU A 397 -27.11 -24.19 11.65
C GLU A 397 -27.49 -23.52 12.98
N TYR A 398 -27.15 -22.24 13.14
CA TYR A 398 -27.49 -21.42 14.30
C TYR A 398 -28.66 -20.47 13.99
N PRO A 399 -29.89 -20.75 14.49
CA PRO A 399 -31.08 -19.93 14.24
C PRO A 399 -31.11 -18.63 15.06
N HIS A 400 -30.15 -17.75 14.84
CA HIS A 400 -30.06 -16.45 15.52
C HIS A 400 -29.95 -15.32 14.50
N THR A 401 -31.06 -14.62 14.23
CA THR A 401 -31.12 -13.66 13.13
C THR A 401 -30.25 -12.41 13.34
N LEU A 402 -30.26 -11.79 14.52
CA LEU A 402 -29.39 -10.62 14.78
C LEU A 402 -27.90 -10.97 14.66
N LEU A 403 -27.48 -12.13 15.18
CA LEU A 403 -26.09 -12.60 15.06
C LEU A 403 -25.72 -12.90 13.60
N ALA A 404 -26.64 -13.51 12.83
CA ALA A 404 -26.43 -13.74 11.41
C ALA A 404 -26.31 -12.44 10.61
N GLU A 405 -27.12 -11.43 10.92
CA GLU A 405 -27.02 -10.09 10.33
C GLU A 405 -25.69 -9.42 10.70
N LEU A 406 -25.21 -9.61 11.92
CA LEU A 406 -23.91 -9.09 12.37
C LEU A 406 -22.76 -9.73 11.59
N PHE A 407 -22.78 -11.05 11.43
CA PHE A 407 -21.80 -11.78 10.63
C PHE A 407 -21.85 -11.36 9.15
N GLU A 408 -23.03 -11.20 8.57
CA GLU A 408 -23.20 -10.71 7.19
C GLU A 408 -22.65 -9.28 7.00
N LYS A 409 -22.90 -8.38 7.97
CA LYS A 409 -22.41 -7.00 7.94
C LYS A 409 -20.91 -6.86 8.21
N LEU A 410 -20.31 -7.78 8.97
CA LEU A 410 -18.87 -7.76 9.26
C LEU A 410 -18.04 -8.55 8.26
N LEU A 411 -18.54 -9.72 7.84
CA LEU A 411 -17.80 -10.77 7.16
C LEU A 411 -18.37 -11.15 5.80
N GLY A 412 -19.56 -10.66 5.41
CA GLY A 412 -20.27 -11.05 4.18
C GLY A 412 -21.11 -12.33 4.31
N ALA A 413 -22.18 -12.49 3.53
CA ALA A 413 -23.05 -13.68 3.62
C ALA A 413 -22.52 -14.88 2.84
N ASN A 414 -21.91 -14.63 1.67
CA ASN A 414 -21.48 -15.64 0.70
C ASN A 414 -20.04 -15.37 0.23
N LEU A 415 -19.41 -16.33 -0.46
CA LEU A 415 -18.01 -16.28 -0.88
C LEU A 415 -17.57 -14.94 -1.53
N HIS A 416 -18.38 -14.39 -2.44
CA HIS A 416 -18.06 -13.14 -3.15
C HIS A 416 -18.18 -11.87 -2.29
N GLU A 417 -18.96 -11.93 -1.20
CA GLU A 417 -19.13 -10.81 -0.27
C GLU A 417 -18.13 -10.87 0.89
N LYS A 418 -17.43 -12.01 1.03
CA LYS A 418 -16.53 -12.26 2.16
C LYS A 418 -15.40 -11.22 2.20
N ARG A 419 -15.15 -10.70 3.40
CA ARG A 419 -14.14 -9.67 3.67
C ARG A 419 -13.62 -9.76 5.10
N ILE A 420 -12.46 -9.16 5.35
CA ILE A 420 -11.91 -9.02 6.69
C ILE A 420 -12.71 -7.96 7.47
N PRO A 421 -13.14 -8.24 8.71
CA PRO A 421 -13.84 -7.27 9.53
C PRO A 421 -12.88 -6.12 9.90
N PRO A 422 -13.32 -4.84 9.80
CA PRO A 422 -12.43 -3.67 9.99
C PRO A 422 -11.67 -3.66 11.31
N HIS A 423 -12.29 -4.20 12.36
CA HIS A 423 -11.72 -4.32 13.70
C HIS A 423 -10.39 -5.10 13.70
N LEU A 424 -10.21 -6.11 12.84
CA LEU A 424 -8.98 -6.92 12.84
C LEU A 424 -7.72 -6.15 12.43
N TRP A 425 -7.83 -5.11 11.61
CA TRP A 425 -6.67 -4.28 11.21
C TRP A 425 -5.99 -3.62 12.42
N LYS A 426 -6.79 -3.32 13.45
CA LYS A 426 -6.36 -2.69 14.71
C LYS A 426 -6.21 -3.68 15.87
N SER A 427 -6.56 -4.95 15.67
CA SER A 427 -6.52 -5.96 16.72
C SER A 427 -5.08 -6.38 17.08
N PRO A 428 -4.83 -6.80 18.34
CA PRO A 428 -3.54 -7.34 18.76
C PRO A 428 -3.12 -8.57 17.95
N LYS A 429 -1.80 -8.84 17.90
CA LYS A 429 -1.23 -9.97 17.15
C LYS A 429 -1.84 -11.32 17.53
N LYS A 430 -2.11 -11.55 18.82
CA LYS A 430 -2.73 -12.79 19.34
C LYS A 430 -4.16 -13.02 18.82
N VAL A 431 -4.94 -11.96 18.66
CA VAL A 431 -6.30 -12.00 18.11
C VAL A 431 -6.26 -12.33 16.61
N ILE A 432 -5.36 -11.67 15.87
CA ILE A 432 -5.17 -11.95 14.44
C ILE A 432 -4.64 -13.39 14.22
N ARG A 433 -3.74 -13.87 15.09
CA ARG A 433 -3.28 -15.27 15.07
C ARG A 433 -4.46 -16.24 15.23
N ALA A 434 -5.34 -15.99 16.20
CA ALA A 434 -6.52 -16.82 16.42
C ALA A 434 -7.46 -16.82 15.19
N PHE A 435 -7.63 -15.67 14.52
CA PHE A 435 -8.34 -15.60 13.25
C PHE A 435 -7.70 -16.49 12.17
N PHE A 436 -6.38 -16.45 11.99
CA PHE A 436 -5.68 -17.32 11.05
C PHE A 436 -5.74 -18.80 11.43
N ASP A 437 -5.75 -19.13 12.73
CA ASP A 437 -5.98 -20.50 13.18
C ASP A 437 -7.41 -20.99 12.85
N GLY A 438 -8.41 -20.10 12.90
CA GLY A 438 -9.77 -20.39 12.48
C GLY A 438 -9.90 -20.66 10.97
N LEU A 439 -9.16 -19.92 10.13
CA LEU A 439 -9.14 -20.13 8.67
C LEU A 439 -8.68 -21.54 8.26
N LYS A 440 -8.02 -22.27 9.16
CA LYS A 440 -7.61 -23.66 8.90
C LYS A 440 -8.80 -24.62 8.76
N ALA A 441 -10.04 -24.20 9.02
CA ALA A 441 -11.23 -25.05 8.88
C ALA A 441 -11.37 -25.68 7.48
N ASP A 442 -11.13 -24.91 6.42
CA ASP A 442 -11.29 -25.32 5.01
C ASP A 442 -10.12 -26.20 4.52
N SER A 443 -9.08 -26.33 5.33
CA SER A 443 -7.82 -26.88 4.87
C SER A 443 -7.68 -28.38 5.13
N ARG A 444 -8.26 -29.19 4.22
CA ARG A 444 -8.00 -30.65 4.12
C ARG A 444 -6.52 -31.04 4.01
N ARG A 445 -5.61 -30.07 3.76
CA ARG A 445 -4.18 -30.27 3.40
C ARG A 445 -3.16 -29.68 4.39
N THR A 446 -3.55 -29.06 5.50
CA THR A 446 -2.64 -28.26 6.36
C THR A 446 -2.29 -28.87 7.71
N LEU A 447 -2.97 -29.94 8.14
CA LEU A 447 -2.67 -30.60 9.44
C LEU A 447 -1.23 -31.12 9.57
N ARG A 448 -0.44 -31.09 8.47
CA ARG A 448 1.00 -31.45 8.44
C ARG A 448 1.91 -30.39 7.79
N ARG A 449 1.43 -29.18 7.46
CA ARG A 449 2.21 -28.19 6.68
C ARG A 449 2.64 -26.96 7.51
N ARG A 450 3.76 -26.37 7.06
CA ARG A 450 4.58 -25.32 7.70
C ARG A 450 3.92 -23.93 7.79
N TYR A 451 2.70 -23.78 7.28
CA TYR A 451 1.99 -22.52 7.09
C TYR A 451 0.48 -22.79 7.13
N ALA A 452 -0.29 -21.79 7.55
CA ALA A 452 -1.73 -21.82 7.28
C ALA A 452 -1.93 -21.58 5.78
N CYS A 453 -2.72 -22.44 5.14
CA CYS A 453 -3.05 -22.34 3.73
C CYS A 453 -4.55 -22.13 3.62
N TYR A 454 -4.96 -21.00 3.05
CA TYR A 454 -6.36 -20.70 2.77
C TYR A 454 -6.54 -20.53 1.27
N THR A 455 -7.58 -21.13 0.70
CA THR A 455 -7.87 -21.05 -0.73
C THR A 455 -9.19 -20.34 -0.94
N THR A 456 -9.21 -19.34 -1.83
CA THR A 456 -10.46 -18.63 -2.15
C THR A 456 -10.52 -18.28 -3.62
N ALA A 457 -11.73 -18.18 -4.16
CA ALA A 457 -11.98 -17.59 -5.49
C ALA A 457 -12.26 -16.08 -5.40
N ASN A 458 -12.29 -15.50 -4.19
CA ASN A 458 -12.46 -14.08 -3.96
C ASN A 458 -11.09 -13.39 -3.88
N GLU A 459 -10.71 -12.69 -4.95
CA GLU A 459 -9.44 -11.98 -5.07
C GLU A 459 -9.23 -10.92 -3.99
N ARG A 460 -10.25 -10.10 -3.73
CA ARG A 460 -10.17 -9.03 -2.73
C ARG A 460 -9.88 -9.59 -1.34
N LEU A 461 -10.60 -10.63 -0.95
CA LEU A 461 -10.37 -11.31 0.34
C LEU A 461 -8.96 -11.89 0.42
N ALA A 462 -8.43 -12.44 -0.68
CA ALA A 462 -7.07 -12.95 -0.71
C ALA A 462 -6.05 -11.85 -0.40
N TYR A 463 -6.19 -10.68 -1.03
CA TYR A 463 -5.30 -9.54 -0.80
C TYR A 463 -5.46 -8.97 0.61
N GLU A 464 -6.68 -8.88 1.13
CA GLU A 464 -6.92 -8.47 2.52
C GLU A 464 -6.19 -9.39 3.52
N ILE A 465 -6.23 -10.71 3.32
CA ILE A 465 -5.55 -11.68 4.19
C ILE A 465 -4.02 -11.54 4.09
N LEU A 466 -3.48 -11.36 2.88
CA LEU A 466 -2.04 -11.14 2.66
C LEU A 466 -1.55 -9.89 3.40
N TRP A 467 -2.26 -8.77 3.26
CA TRP A 467 -1.96 -7.49 3.91
C TRP A 467 -2.13 -7.57 5.43
N LEU A 468 -3.21 -8.18 5.92
CA LEU A 468 -3.43 -8.36 7.36
C LEU A 468 -2.28 -9.16 7.99
N ALA A 469 -1.80 -10.19 7.30
CA ALA A 469 -0.65 -10.97 7.76
C ALA A 469 0.62 -10.09 7.89
N ARG A 470 0.93 -9.25 6.89
CA ARG A 470 2.10 -8.34 6.95
C ARG A 470 2.00 -7.35 8.10
N ILE A 471 0.82 -6.78 8.34
CA ILE A 471 0.57 -5.83 9.45
C ILE A 471 0.62 -6.52 10.82
N ALA A 472 0.20 -7.77 10.89
CA ALA A 472 0.28 -8.57 12.12
C ALA A 472 1.70 -9.09 12.42
N GLY A 473 2.65 -8.90 11.51
CA GLY A 473 4.02 -9.37 11.65
C GLY A 473 4.20 -10.85 11.30
N TYR A 474 3.47 -11.32 10.29
CA TYR A 474 3.63 -12.62 9.66
C TYR A 474 4.01 -12.45 8.20
N TYR A 475 4.94 -13.27 7.72
CA TYR A 475 5.24 -13.33 6.30
C TYR A 475 4.11 -14.07 5.56
N SER A 476 3.77 -13.58 4.36
CA SER A 476 2.66 -14.10 3.56
C SER A 476 3.02 -14.19 2.07
N GLU A 477 2.53 -15.24 1.41
CA GLU A 477 2.75 -15.52 -0.01
C GLU A 477 1.43 -15.88 -0.70
N LEU A 478 1.37 -15.67 -2.00
CA LEU A 478 0.24 -15.95 -2.87
C LEU A 478 0.65 -16.95 -3.97
N VAL A 479 -0.18 -17.96 -4.19
CA VAL A 479 -0.07 -18.85 -5.34
C VAL A 479 -1.41 -18.87 -6.06
N VAL A 480 -1.42 -18.43 -7.32
CA VAL A 480 -2.63 -18.42 -8.14
C VAL A 480 -2.68 -19.67 -9.01
N GLU A 481 -3.70 -20.50 -8.80
CA GLU A 481 -3.96 -21.70 -9.59
C GLU A 481 -5.17 -21.48 -10.53
N LYS A 482 -5.06 -21.92 -11.77
CA LYS A 482 -6.19 -21.90 -12.72
C LYS A 482 -7.01 -23.18 -12.55
N GLY A 483 -8.32 -23.03 -12.42
CA GLY A 483 -9.25 -24.14 -12.36
C GLY A 483 -9.19 -25.02 -13.61
N THR A 484 -9.38 -26.32 -13.42
CA THR A 484 -9.38 -27.34 -14.48
C THR A 484 -10.78 -27.96 -14.65
N GLY A 485 -11.00 -28.65 -15.77
CA GLY A 485 -12.27 -29.33 -16.05
C GLY A 485 -13.48 -28.38 -16.02
N LYS A 486 -14.47 -28.71 -15.17
CA LYS A 486 -15.71 -27.89 -14.99
C LYS A 486 -15.45 -26.48 -14.41
N ASN A 487 -14.27 -26.23 -13.86
CA ASN A 487 -13.87 -24.93 -13.30
C ASN A 487 -12.89 -24.16 -14.19
N LYS A 488 -12.75 -24.55 -15.47
CA LYS A 488 -11.87 -23.86 -16.42
C LYS A 488 -12.21 -22.38 -16.52
N GLY A 489 -11.20 -21.52 -16.40
CA GLY A 489 -11.33 -20.06 -16.43
C GLY A 489 -11.49 -19.38 -15.06
N ARG A 490 -11.63 -20.15 -13.97
CA ARG A 490 -11.62 -19.59 -12.61
C ARG A 490 -10.20 -19.54 -12.04
N ASN A 491 -9.89 -18.47 -11.32
CA ASN A 491 -8.66 -18.37 -10.55
C ASN A 491 -8.93 -18.74 -9.09
N TYR A 492 -8.04 -19.54 -8.51
CA TYR A 492 -8.02 -19.87 -7.10
C TYR A 492 -6.77 -19.27 -6.47
N TYR A 493 -6.97 -18.43 -5.47
CA TYR A 493 -5.93 -17.71 -4.74
C TYR A 493 -5.59 -18.53 -3.50
N ASN A 494 -4.44 -19.19 -3.53
CA ASN A 494 -3.90 -19.93 -2.39
C ASN A 494 -3.00 -18.99 -1.59
N ILE A 495 -3.40 -18.69 -0.36
CA ILE A 495 -2.71 -17.78 0.55
C ILE A 495 -1.94 -18.59 1.57
N LEU A 496 -0.63 -18.38 1.65
CA LEU A 496 0.26 -19.06 2.59
C LEU A 496 0.67 -18.07 3.68
N ILE A 497 0.40 -18.39 4.94
CA ILE A 497 0.74 -17.55 6.09
C ILE A 497 1.67 -18.32 7.03
N TYR A 498 2.85 -17.77 7.28
CA TYR A 498 3.88 -18.40 8.10
C TYR A 498 3.74 -17.95 9.56
N LEU A 499 3.16 -18.81 10.41
CA LEU A 499 2.72 -18.46 11.78
C LEU A 499 3.74 -18.77 12.89
N ASP A 500 4.67 -19.70 12.66
CA ASP A 500 5.74 -20.07 13.61
C ASP A 500 7.10 -19.68 13.04
N SER A 501 8.19 -19.84 13.81
CA SER A 501 9.55 -19.46 13.41
C SER A 501 10.55 -20.63 13.40
N LYS A 502 10.08 -21.84 13.72
CA LYS A 502 10.91 -23.05 13.85
C LYS A 502 10.85 -23.88 12.57
N TYR A 503 11.66 -23.56 11.57
CA TYR A 503 11.62 -24.27 10.28
C TYR A 503 13.00 -24.64 9.70
N ARG A 504 13.02 -25.66 8.82
CA ARG A 504 14.22 -26.17 8.12
C ARG A 504 14.74 -25.26 6.98
N LYS A 505 13.87 -24.47 6.33
CA LYS A 505 14.23 -23.54 5.25
C LYS A 505 13.61 -22.17 5.53
N PRO A 506 14.41 -21.08 5.56
CA PRO A 506 13.91 -19.75 5.84
C PRO A 506 13.11 -19.18 4.66
N ASN A 507 11.99 -18.51 4.94
CA ASN A 507 11.24 -17.72 3.96
C ASN A 507 11.96 -16.38 3.66
N ALA A 508 11.39 -15.51 2.80
CA ALA A 508 12.05 -14.25 2.44
C ALA A 508 12.25 -13.29 3.63
N TYR A 509 11.35 -13.32 4.62
CA TYR A 509 11.54 -12.56 5.86
C TYR A 509 12.71 -13.09 6.68
N GLU A 510 12.90 -14.41 6.74
CA GLU A 510 13.88 -15.09 7.60
C GLU A 510 15.27 -15.25 6.98
N ARG A 511 15.45 -14.91 5.70
CA ARG A 511 16.70 -15.13 4.97
C ARG A 511 17.39 -13.81 4.61
N ILE A 512 18.72 -13.85 4.52
CA ILE A 512 19.57 -12.75 4.09
C ILE A 512 20.33 -13.18 2.83
N PRO A 513 20.36 -12.36 1.76
CA PRO A 513 21.19 -12.62 0.60
C PRO A 513 22.66 -12.69 0.98
N VAL A 514 23.34 -13.77 0.56
CA VAL A 514 24.75 -13.99 0.90
C VAL A 514 25.65 -12.91 0.31
N ARG A 515 25.29 -12.34 -0.85
CA ARG A 515 26.03 -11.23 -1.49
C ARG A 515 26.25 -10.03 -0.54
N LEU A 516 25.26 -9.68 0.27
CA LEU A 516 25.37 -8.59 1.25
C LEU A 516 26.40 -8.90 2.34
N LEU A 517 26.46 -10.16 2.76
CA LEU A 517 27.41 -10.64 3.77
C LEU A 517 28.83 -10.75 3.20
N MET A 518 28.97 -11.17 1.94
CA MET A 518 30.27 -11.27 1.25
C MET A 518 30.87 -9.88 1.05
N ARG A 519 30.06 -8.88 0.72
CA ARG A 519 30.51 -7.49 0.62
C ARG A 519 31.13 -7.00 1.93
N LEU A 520 30.50 -7.28 3.07
CA LEU A 520 31.10 -6.95 4.36
C LEU A 520 32.39 -7.73 4.62
N MET A 521 32.48 -9.01 4.22
CA MET A 521 33.71 -9.79 4.35
C MET A 521 34.86 -9.20 3.51
N GLU A 522 34.58 -8.69 2.31
CA GLU A 522 35.56 -8.00 1.46
C GLU A 522 36.08 -6.72 2.11
N LEU A 523 35.20 -5.94 2.73
CA LEU A 523 35.55 -4.69 3.41
C LEU A 523 36.36 -4.95 4.69
N ALA A 524 35.91 -5.91 5.51
CA ALA A 524 36.49 -6.18 6.83
C ALA A 524 37.71 -7.13 6.80
N LYS A 525 37.93 -7.89 5.71
CA LYS A 525 39.07 -8.81 5.51
C LYS A 525 39.44 -9.65 6.75
N PRO A 526 38.49 -10.40 7.36
CA PRO A 526 38.80 -11.25 8.52
C PRO A 526 39.72 -12.41 8.13
N LYS A 527 40.64 -12.80 9.05
CA LYS A 527 41.72 -13.76 8.73
C LYS A 527 41.24 -15.15 8.29
N SER A 528 40.39 -15.82 9.07
CA SER A 528 39.97 -17.21 8.78
C SER A 528 38.55 -17.49 9.24
N MET A 529 37.69 -17.87 8.28
CA MET A 529 36.29 -18.20 8.52
C MET A 529 36.17 -19.51 9.32
N PRO A 530 35.30 -19.59 10.35
CA PRO A 530 35.05 -20.83 11.07
C PRO A 530 34.57 -21.91 10.11
N LEU A 531 35.07 -23.14 10.26
CA LEU A 531 34.69 -24.28 9.41
C LEU A 531 33.17 -24.45 9.30
N GLU A 532 32.46 -24.26 10.42
CA GLU A 532 30.99 -24.33 10.47
C GLU A 532 30.26 -23.25 9.65
N LEU A 533 30.92 -22.17 9.25
CA LEU A 533 30.36 -21.08 8.43
C LEU A 533 30.86 -21.09 6.98
N THR A 534 31.84 -21.93 6.63
CA THR A 534 32.40 -21.98 5.26
C THR A 534 31.38 -22.32 4.18
N TYR A 535 30.30 -23.03 4.52
CA TYR A 535 29.24 -23.34 3.56
C TYR A 535 28.46 -22.11 3.09
N VAL A 536 28.50 -20.99 3.83
CA VAL A 536 27.74 -19.77 3.55
C VAL A 536 28.07 -19.24 2.15
N THR A 537 29.35 -19.26 1.76
CA THR A 537 29.83 -18.76 0.46
C THR A 537 29.27 -19.52 -0.74
N LYS A 538 28.76 -20.75 -0.53
CA LYS A 538 28.16 -21.61 -1.57
C LYS A 538 26.64 -21.49 -1.65
N ARG A 539 26.03 -20.59 -0.88
CA ARG A 539 24.57 -20.41 -0.81
C ARG A 539 24.17 -19.08 -1.41
N LYS A 540 22.96 -19.02 -1.99
CA LYS A 540 22.35 -17.76 -2.41
C LYS A 540 21.82 -16.95 -1.20
N TYR A 541 21.25 -17.64 -0.22
CA TYR A 541 20.76 -17.05 1.02
C TYR A 541 21.13 -17.90 2.23
N VAL A 542 21.17 -17.25 3.39
CA VAL A 542 21.30 -17.89 4.69
C VAL A 542 20.23 -17.38 5.64
N SER A 543 19.95 -18.10 6.72
CA SER A 543 18.99 -17.63 7.74
C SER A 543 19.52 -16.38 8.46
N ARG A 544 18.63 -15.52 8.98
CA ARG A 544 18.98 -14.39 9.86
C ARG A 544 19.86 -14.85 11.03
N LYS A 545 19.57 -16.02 11.62
CA LYS A 545 20.39 -16.59 12.70
C LYS A 545 21.82 -16.87 12.25
N THR A 546 22.01 -17.43 11.05
CA THR A 546 23.34 -17.68 10.48
C THR A 546 24.04 -16.37 10.14
N ALA A 547 23.33 -15.39 9.56
CA ALA A 547 23.87 -14.07 9.26
C ALA A 547 24.36 -13.37 10.54
N LEU A 548 23.57 -13.36 11.63
CA LEU A 548 23.98 -12.78 12.91
C LEU A 548 25.23 -13.45 13.48
N LYS A 549 25.33 -14.78 13.42
CA LYS A 549 26.56 -15.50 13.82
C LYS A 549 27.77 -15.05 13.01
N LEU A 550 27.60 -14.85 11.70
CA LEU A 550 28.66 -14.39 10.81
C LEU A 550 29.09 -12.96 11.15
N LEU A 551 28.13 -12.07 11.39
CA LEU A 551 28.40 -10.67 11.73
C LEU A 551 29.11 -10.53 13.07
N GLU A 552 28.71 -11.30 14.08
CA GLU A 552 29.39 -11.35 15.37
C GLU A 552 30.84 -11.84 15.22
N TRP A 553 31.06 -12.83 14.36
CA TRP A 553 32.41 -13.28 14.03
C TRP A 553 33.24 -12.22 13.29
N ILE A 554 32.66 -11.52 12.30
CA ILE A 554 33.31 -10.42 11.58
C ILE A 554 33.67 -9.29 12.54
N LYS A 555 32.79 -8.92 13.47
CA LYS A 555 33.06 -7.92 14.52
C LYS A 555 34.30 -8.26 15.34
N ARG A 556 34.48 -9.55 15.67
CA ARG A 556 35.58 -10.01 16.52
C ARG A 556 36.91 -10.21 15.77
N LYS A 557 36.87 -10.49 14.46
CA LYS A 557 38.05 -10.96 13.70
C LYS A 557 38.38 -10.13 12.45
N GLY A 558 37.48 -9.23 12.05
CA GLY A 558 37.66 -8.31 10.93
C GLY A 558 38.40 -7.03 11.33
N ARG A 559 38.94 -6.34 10.33
CA ARG A 559 39.48 -4.99 10.43
C ARG A 559 38.36 -3.99 10.13
N LEU A 560 37.82 -3.37 11.17
CA LEU A 560 36.71 -2.43 11.04
C LEU A 560 37.19 -1.02 10.66
N THR A 561 37.31 -0.76 9.35
CA THR A 561 37.46 0.60 8.80
C THR A 561 36.14 1.38 8.91
N PRO A 562 36.14 2.73 8.83
CA PRO A 562 34.91 3.52 8.88
C PRO A 562 33.83 3.03 7.90
N GLN A 563 34.22 2.70 6.67
CA GLN A 563 33.31 2.15 5.65
C GLN A 563 32.72 0.80 6.06
N SER A 564 33.55 -0.14 6.54
CA SER A 564 33.06 -1.46 6.96
C SER A 564 32.20 -1.41 8.23
N THR A 565 32.50 -0.47 9.14
CA THR A 565 31.71 -0.23 10.36
C THR A 565 30.33 0.31 9.99
N GLU A 566 30.27 1.26 9.06
CA GLU A 566 29.01 1.82 8.59
C GLU A 566 28.16 0.79 7.83
N TYR A 567 28.78 0.02 6.94
CA TYR A 567 28.10 -1.07 6.24
C TYR A 567 27.56 -2.13 7.21
N LEU A 568 28.37 -2.51 8.21
CA LEU A 568 27.95 -3.43 9.27
C LEU A 568 26.76 -2.87 10.07
N ARG A 569 26.80 -1.58 10.46
CA ARG A 569 25.71 -0.90 11.17
C ARG A 569 24.42 -0.95 10.36
N LYS A 570 24.46 -0.53 9.10
CA LYS A 570 23.30 -0.57 8.19
C LYS A 570 22.75 -1.98 8.03
N LEU A 571 23.62 -2.99 7.89
CA LEU A 571 23.20 -4.39 7.78
C LEU A 571 22.53 -4.90 9.06
N GLU A 572 22.99 -4.48 10.23
CA GLU A 572 22.36 -4.79 11.51
C GLU A 572 20.99 -4.12 11.68
N GLU A 573 20.87 -2.87 11.25
CA GLU A 573 19.59 -2.15 11.23
C GLU A 573 18.60 -2.81 10.29
N LEU A 574 19.03 -3.17 9.07
CA LEU A 574 18.25 -3.91 8.09
C LEU A 574 17.69 -5.23 8.66
N MET A 575 18.51 -5.99 9.39
CA MET A 575 18.06 -7.25 10.00
C MET A 575 17.10 -7.08 11.18
N LYS A 576 17.12 -5.92 11.85
CA LYS A 576 16.24 -5.59 12.98
C LYS A 576 14.96 -4.86 12.54
N GLY A 577 15.00 -4.22 11.36
CA GLY A 577 13.91 -3.44 10.81
C GLY A 577 12.71 -4.26 10.34
N GLU A 578 11.68 -3.52 9.95
CA GLU A 578 10.42 -4.03 9.41
C GLU A 578 10.50 -4.28 7.89
N LEU A 579 11.45 -3.66 7.20
CA LEU A 579 11.67 -3.85 5.77
C LEU A 579 12.37 -5.18 5.48
N ILE A 580 11.94 -5.83 4.40
CA ILE A 580 12.59 -7.03 3.87
C ILE A 580 12.67 -6.95 2.35
N PHE A 581 13.47 -7.84 1.77
CA PHE A 581 13.81 -7.77 0.36
C PHE A 581 13.36 -9.03 -0.37
N ILE A 582 12.70 -8.82 -1.50
CA ILE A 582 12.16 -9.87 -2.38
C ILE A 582 12.70 -9.66 -3.79
N GLU A 583 12.92 -10.75 -4.50
CA GLU A 583 13.52 -10.65 -5.84
C GLU A 583 12.48 -10.41 -6.94
N VAL A 584 12.83 -9.53 -7.87
CA VAL A 584 12.18 -9.46 -9.18
C VAL A 584 12.32 -10.82 -9.88
N ARG A 585 11.20 -11.34 -10.39
CA ARG A 585 11.16 -12.59 -11.16
C ARG A 585 11.09 -12.33 -12.65
N ASP A 586 10.23 -11.41 -13.05
CA ASP A 586 9.96 -11.12 -14.45
C ASP A 586 9.38 -9.71 -14.60
N VAL A 587 9.71 -9.05 -15.70
CA VAL A 587 9.26 -7.69 -16.03
C VAL A 587 8.79 -7.71 -17.48
N LYS A 588 7.50 -7.45 -17.68
CA LYS A 588 6.86 -7.54 -18.99
C LYS A 588 6.15 -6.25 -19.34
N LYS A 589 6.48 -5.67 -20.50
CA LYS A 589 5.71 -4.58 -21.08
C LYS A 589 4.39 -5.12 -21.62
N ILE A 590 3.27 -4.48 -21.26
CA ILE A 590 1.93 -4.87 -21.69
C ILE A 590 1.20 -3.65 -22.29
N PRO A 591 0.41 -3.85 -23.38
CA PRO A 591 -0.49 -2.81 -23.88
C PRO A 591 -1.49 -2.43 -22.80
N TYR A 592 -1.77 -1.13 -22.67
CA TYR A 592 -2.74 -0.62 -21.71
C TYR A 592 -3.51 0.55 -22.31
N GLN A 593 -4.77 0.71 -21.94
CA GLN A 593 -5.55 1.89 -22.27
C GLN A 593 -6.44 2.19 -21.08
N GLY A 594 -6.05 3.14 -20.26
CA GLY A 594 -6.79 3.47 -19.07
C GLY A 594 -6.10 4.51 -18.23
N TYR A 595 -6.74 4.85 -17.12
CA TYR A 595 -6.15 5.71 -16.11
C TYR A 595 -5.08 4.96 -15.30
N VAL A 596 -4.02 5.68 -14.99
CA VAL A 596 -3.00 5.36 -14.02
C VAL A 596 -3.01 6.44 -12.94
N TYR A 597 -2.50 6.09 -11.78
CA TYR A 597 -2.81 6.73 -10.52
C TYR A 597 -1.54 6.92 -9.70
N ASP A 598 -1.47 8.02 -8.98
CA ASP A 598 -0.41 8.23 -8.00
C ASP A 598 -0.91 9.04 -6.80
N ILE A 599 -0.15 8.97 -5.70
CA ILE A 599 -0.40 9.74 -4.49
C ILE A 599 0.86 10.53 -4.12
N SER A 600 0.68 11.61 -3.38
CA SER A 600 1.78 12.38 -2.79
C SER A 600 1.74 12.21 -1.28
N VAL A 601 2.85 11.73 -0.74
CA VAL A 601 3.13 11.43 0.66
C VAL A 601 4.36 12.23 1.08
N PRO A 602 4.20 13.31 1.86
CA PRO A 602 5.31 14.18 2.25
C PRO A 602 6.43 13.45 2.99
N ASP A 603 7.63 14.03 2.96
CA ASP A 603 8.89 13.59 3.59
C ASP A 603 9.51 12.32 3.01
N THR A 604 8.69 11.30 2.74
CA THR A 604 9.15 9.93 2.43
C THR A 604 9.06 9.57 0.97
N GLU A 605 8.32 10.36 0.20
CA GLU A 605 8.12 10.21 -1.23
C GLU A 605 7.77 8.78 -1.68
N SER A 606 7.04 8.05 -0.82
CA SER A 606 6.79 6.62 -1.02
C SER A 606 5.52 6.13 -0.34
N PHE A 607 5.04 4.99 -0.81
CA PHE A 607 3.92 4.27 -0.21
C PHE A 607 3.97 2.77 -0.53
N PHE A 608 3.33 1.95 0.29
CA PHE A 608 3.16 0.53 -0.01
C PHE A 608 1.90 0.29 -0.85
N GLY A 609 2.05 -0.46 -1.95
CA GLY A 609 0.94 -0.91 -2.80
C GLY A 609 1.21 -2.27 -3.45
N GLY A 610 0.16 -2.88 -4.03
CA GLY A 610 0.24 -4.18 -4.71
C GLY A 610 -0.51 -5.30 -3.99
N ASN A 611 -0.70 -6.43 -4.69
CA ASN A 611 -1.38 -7.61 -4.13
C ASN A 611 -0.61 -8.20 -2.93
N ILE A 612 0.71 -8.20 -3.02
CA ILE A 612 1.66 -8.28 -1.93
C ILE A 612 2.27 -6.89 -1.79
N PRO A 613 2.32 -6.31 -0.57
CA PRO A 613 2.80 -4.95 -0.40
C PRO A 613 4.21 -4.79 -0.97
N LEU A 614 4.41 -3.79 -1.82
CA LEU A 614 5.67 -3.40 -2.41
C LEU A 614 5.84 -1.90 -2.18
N LEU A 615 7.05 -1.45 -1.86
CA LEU A 615 7.32 -0.02 -1.72
C LEU A 615 7.42 0.63 -3.10
N LEU A 616 6.52 1.56 -3.35
CA LEU A 616 6.36 2.30 -4.60
C LEU A 616 6.81 3.73 -4.35
N HIS A 617 7.53 4.29 -5.33
CA HIS A 617 7.82 5.72 -5.33
C HIS A 617 6.53 6.48 -5.60
N ASN A 618 6.37 7.61 -4.95
CA ASN A 618 5.19 8.44 -5.12
C ASN A 618 5.49 9.57 -6.10
N THR A 619 4.57 10.52 -6.24
CA THR A 619 4.94 11.78 -6.85
C THR A 619 5.25 12.80 -5.75
N GLY A 620 6.49 13.32 -5.74
CA GLY A 620 6.94 14.42 -4.87
C GLY A 620 6.05 15.65 -4.93
#